data_AF-V6M5W3-F1
#
_entry.id   AF-V6M5W3-F1
#
_cell.length_a   1.000
_cell.length_b   1.000
_cell.length_c   1.000
_cell.angle_alpha   90.00
_cell.angle_beta   90.00
_cell.angle_gamma   90.00
#
_symmetry.space_group_name_H-M   'P 1'
#
loop_
_entity.id
_entity.type
_entity.pdbx_description
1 polymer ?
#
loop_
_entity_poly.entity_id
_entity_poly.type
_entity_poly.pdbx_seq_one_letter_code
_entity_poly.pdbx_strand_id
1 'polypeptide(L)'
;MTRKRSSPFLARGLSEALRRAADFGRKEGTSGASIDLLESSVALEKSAATLMTTQTLHLASWLQAPQPPETFSLPRFIRWLDSYRAWLEAALAYQSSTHRRWQCIVTHEALRRNARTTYLSPECLAREQTNAAASAFALLASTYSFFSFWLVRLNTEKALAADIERLEQLLLTCLQQGEELLRLLSRKREEWSGEVLASDDLQQKQRAFRKALGEWGAVWRSQPLFSVEGSRRMNIVLRRLAEYGQDSRMTNPPIQTAPPAKRPWLHNEVVPGSKKKESDHRR
;
A
#
# COMPACT_ATOMS: atom_id res chain seq x y z
N MET A 1 28.76 -12.02 -29.50
CA MET A 1 29.35 -11.87 -28.14
C MET A 1 29.43 -10.40 -27.78
N THR A 2 28.47 -9.86 -27.04
CA THR A 2 28.44 -8.45 -26.62
C THR A 2 28.52 -8.37 -25.11
N ARG A 3 29.73 -8.09 -24.59
CA ARG A 3 29.95 -7.79 -23.17
C ARG A 3 29.25 -6.47 -22.82
N LYS A 4 28.18 -6.55 -22.01
CA LYS A 4 27.58 -5.38 -21.35
C LYS A 4 28.61 -4.76 -20.41
N ARG A 5 29.09 -3.56 -20.74
CA ARG A 5 29.82 -2.68 -19.81
C ARG A 5 28.83 -2.20 -18.75
N SER A 6 28.97 -2.70 -17.52
CA SER A 6 28.30 -2.14 -16.35
C SER A 6 28.83 -0.72 -16.12
N SER A 7 27.91 0.24 -15.98
CA SER A 7 28.22 1.65 -15.76
C SER A 7 28.96 1.83 -14.41
N PRO A 8 30.18 2.41 -14.41
CA PRO A 8 30.98 2.61 -13.18
C PRO A 8 30.37 3.64 -12.21
N PHE A 9 29.34 4.38 -12.62
CA PHE A 9 28.67 5.38 -11.77
C PHE A 9 27.70 4.75 -10.75
N LEU A 10 26.98 3.69 -11.12
CA LEU A 10 26.05 3.00 -10.21
C LEU A 10 26.79 2.16 -9.15
N ALA A 11 27.93 1.58 -9.52
CA ALA A 11 28.77 0.82 -8.60
C ALA A 11 29.44 1.72 -7.54
N ARG A 12 29.85 2.95 -7.91
CA ARG A 12 30.40 3.92 -6.97
C ARG A 12 29.38 4.42 -5.96
N GLY A 13 28.17 4.82 -6.42
CA GLY A 13 27.11 5.29 -5.53
C GLY A 13 26.67 4.24 -4.51
N LEU A 14 26.59 2.97 -4.91
CA LEU A 14 26.26 1.87 -4.02
C LEU A 14 27.42 1.53 -3.05
N SER A 15 28.67 1.56 -3.54
CA SER A 15 29.85 1.38 -2.68
C SER A 15 30.00 2.48 -1.63
N GLU A 16 29.60 3.70 -1.98
CA GLU A 16 29.71 4.86 -1.11
C GLU A 16 28.55 4.94 -0.11
N ALA A 17 27.35 4.52 -0.50
CA ALA A 17 26.24 4.29 0.42
C ALA A 17 26.54 3.16 1.42
N LEU A 18 27.13 2.05 0.95
CA LEU A 18 27.57 0.94 1.80
C LEU A 18 28.74 1.36 2.71
N ARG A 19 29.68 2.18 2.23
CA ARG A 19 30.76 2.73 3.05
C ARG A 19 30.21 3.67 4.12
N ARG A 20 29.27 4.56 3.78
CA ARG A 20 28.58 5.42 4.76
C ARG A 20 27.79 4.62 5.79
N ALA A 21 27.13 3.54 5.39
CA ALA A 21 26.43 2.63 6.30
C ALA A 21 27.41 1.86 7.23
N ALA A 22 28.56 1.44 6.70
CA ALA A 22 29.62 0.79 7.48
C ALA A 22 30.35 1.77 8.41
N ASP A 23 30.53 3.02 7.99
CA ASP A 23 31.10 4.10 8.80
C ASP A 23 30.12 4.56 9.90
N PHE A 24 28.80 4.49 9.63
CA PHE A 24 27.76 4.63 10.65
C PHE A 24 27.92 3.54 11.74
N GLY A 25 28.05 2.28 11.34
CA GLY A 25 28.23 1.16 12.27
C GLY A 25 29.56 1.17 13.05
N ARG A 26 30.59 1.90 12.59
CA ARG A 26 31.88 2.04 13.30
C ARG A 26 31.96 3.25 14.23
N LYS A 27 31.16 4.29 14.01
CA LYS A 27 31.09 5.48 14.88
C LYS A 27 30.03 5.38 15.97
N GLU A 28 29.12 4.40 15.88
CA GLU A 28 28.08 4.15 16.88
C GLU A 28 28.61 3.44 18.14
N GLY A 29 29.39 4.18 18.92
CA GLY A 29 29.25 4.15 20.38
C GLY A 29 28.08 5.01 20.88
N THR A 30 27.24 5.56 19.99
CA THR A 30 26.23 6.58 20.32
C THR A 30 24.82 6.05 20.10
N SER A 31 24.17 5.67 21.21
CA SER A 31 22.74 5.41 21.34
C SER A 31 21.84 6.39 20.54
N GLY A 32 22.22 7.68 20.42
CA GLY A 32 21.42 8.73 19.77
C GLY A 32 21.06 8.49 18.29
N ALA A 33 22.00 8.10 17.43
CA ALA A 33 21.74 7.98 15.99
C ALA A 33 20.75 6.85 15.64
N SER A 34 20.77 5.77 16.43
CA SER A 34 19.79 4.69 16.32
C SER A 34 18.38 5.10 16.76
N ILE A 35 18.29 5.99 17.75
CA ILE A 35 17.03 6.53 18.26
C ILE A 35 16.43 7.47 17.21
N ASP A 36 17.22 8.38 16.63
CA ASP A 36 16.78 9.29 15.57
C ASP A 36 16.22 8.54 14.35
N LEU A 37 16.84 7.41 13.98
CA LEU A 37 16.37 6.56 12.88
C LEU A 37 15.03 5.91 13.18
N LEU A 38 14.78 5.48 14.41
CA LEU A 38 13.52 4.91 14.88
C LEU A 38 12.42 5.97 14.94
N GLU A 39 12.70 7.12 15.56
CA GLU A 39 11.78 8.25 15.65
C GLU A 39 11.32 8.71 14.27
N SER A 40 12.27 8.88 13.35
CA SER A 40 11.97 9.25 11.97
C SER A 40 11.13 8.18 11.27
N SER A 41 11.32 6.89 11.57
CA SER A 41 10.50 5.83 10.98
C SER A 41 9.06 5.84 11.51
N VAL A 42 8.88 6.08 12.81
CA VAL A 42 7.56 6.29 13.44
C VAL A 42 6.88 7.53 12.86
N ALA A 43 7.60 8.63 12.70
CA ALA A 43 7.09 9.85 12.09
C ALA A 43 6.64 9.64 10.63
N LEU A 44 7.36 8.80 9.88
CA LEU A 44 6.96 8.44 8.51
C LEU A 44 5.65 7.62 8.50
N GLU A 45 5.45 6.67 9.42
CA GLU A 45 4.17 5.93 9.54
C GLU A 45 3.01 6.87 9.87
N LYS A 46 3.20 7.77 10.84
CA LYS A 46 2.21 8.80 11.18
C LYS A 46 1.86 9.65 9.98
N SER A 47 2.86 10.12 9.24
CA SER A 47 2.66 10.91 8.03
C SER A 47 1.90 10.13 6.95
N ALA A 48 2.18 8.83 6.80
CA ALA A 48 1.42 7.95 5.90
C ALA A 48 -0.06 7.88 6.30
N ALA A 49 -0.33 7.65 7.59
CA ALA A 49 -1.67 7.58 8.15
C ALA A 49 -2.41 8.92 7.96
N THR A 50 -1.75 10.05 8.22
CA THR A 50 -2.29 11.39 7.99
C THR A 50 -2.65 11.61 6.53
N LEU A 51 -1.76 11.29 5.58
CA LEU A 51 -2.04 11.43 4.15
C LEU A 51 -3.27 10.63 3.72
N MET A 52 -3.39 9.38 4.18
CA MET A 52 -4.55 8.54 3.90
C MET A 52 -5.82 9.09 4.53
N THR A 53 -5.75 9.58 5.78
CA THR A 53 -6.88 10.20 6.47
C THR A 53 -7.34 11.49 5.78
N THR A 54 -6.42 12.37 5.37
CA THR A 54 -6.75 13.58 4.63
C THR A 54 -7.43 13.25 3.30
N GLN A 55 -6.93 12.25 2.57
CA GLN A 55 -7.59 11.81 1.33
C GLN A 55 -8.97 11.19 1.60
N THR A 56 -9.12 10.44 2.69
CA THR A 56 -10.41 9.89 3.13
C THR A 56 -11.43 11.01 3.37
N LEU A 57 -11.02 12.05 4.11
CA LEU A 57 -11.87 13.22 4.39
C LEU A 57 -12.21 13.99 3.10
N HIS A 58 -11.23 14.13 2.19
CA HIS A 58 -11.46 14.74 0.90
C HIS A 58 -12.56 13.97 0.14
N LEU A 59 -12.43 12.65 -0.02
CA LEU A 59 -13.45 11.82 -0.68
C LEU A 59 -14.82 11.92 0.01
N ALA A 60 -14.85 11.91 1.35
CA ALA A 60 -16.08 12.05 2.12
C ALA A 60 -16.77 13.41 1.88
N SER A 61 -16.01 14.50 1.77
CA SER A 61 -16.58 15.83 1.49
C SER A 61 -17.27 15.88 0.12
N TRP A 62 -16.77 15.17 -0.88
CA TRP A 62 -17.41 15.08 -2.19
C TRP A 62 -18.72 14.29 -2.14
N LEU A 63 -18.79 13.26 -1.28
CA LEU A 63 -20.00 12.44 -1.10
C LEU A 63 -21.11 13.20 -0.36
N GLN A 64 -20.74 14.13 0.51
CA GLN A 64 -21.68 14.93 1.32
C GLN A 64 -22.07 16.26 0.65
N ALA A 65 -21.53 16.57 -0.53
CA ALA A 65 -21.86 17.79 -1.24
C ALA A 65 -23.36 17.77 -1.64
N PRO A 66 -24.15 18.79 -1.26
CA PRO A 66 -25.61 18.80 -1.41
C PRO A 66 -26.10 18.79 -2.86
N GLN A 67 -25.23 19.20 -3.80
CA GLN A 67 -25.44 18.99 -5.22
C GLN A 67 -24.17 18.37 -5.82
N PRO A 68 -24.26 17.23 -6.54
CA PRO A 68 -23.16 16.83 -7.41
C PRO A 68 -22.93 17.99 -8.39
N PRO A 69 -21.68 18.40 -8.68
CA PRO A 69 -21.47 19.47 -9.65
C PRO A 69 -22.18 19.06 -10.94
N GLU A 70 -23.01 19.95 -11.51
CA GLU A 70 -23.72 19.75 -12.79
C GLU A 70 -22.78 19.34 -13.94
N THR A 71 -21.48 19.47 -13.70
CA THR A 71 -20.37 19.26 -14.62
C THR A 71 -19.58 17.97 -14.36
N PHE A 72 -20.09 17.01 -13.57
CA PHE A 72 -19.42 15.73 -13.37
C PHE A 72 -19.69 14.76 -14.54
N SER A 73 -19.01 15.02 -15.66
CA SER A 73 -19.07 14.21 -16.87
C SER A 73 -18.11 13.02 -16.84
N LEU A 74 -18.34 12.03 -17.70
CA LEU A 74 -17.45 10.87 -17.87
C LEU A 74 -15.97 11.27 -18.10
N PRO A 75 -15.61 12.22 -19.00
CA PRO A 75 -14.22 12.64 -19.18
C PRO A 75 -13.60 13.22 -17.90
N ARG A 76 -14.39 13.95 -17.11
CA ARG A 76 -13.91 14.52 -15.84
C ARG A 76 -13.66 13.43 -14.81
N PHE A 77 -14.54 12.44 -14.74
CA PHE A 77 -14.37 11.29 -13.85
C PHE A 77 -13.14 10.46 -14.22
N ILE A 78 -12.92 10.19 -15.51
CA ILE A 78 -11.72 9.50 -16.00
C ILE A 78 -10.45 10.27 -15.61
N ARG A 79 -10.40 11.59 -15.82
CA ARG A 79 -9.26 12.43 -15.41
C ARG A 79 -9.03 12.42 -13.91
N TRP A 80 -10.10 12.44 -13.13
CA TRP A 80 -10.02 12.32 -11.69
C TRP A 80 -9.48 10.94 -11.28
N LEU A 81 -9.96 9.85 -11.88
CA LEU A 81 -9.47 8.49 -11.65
C LEU A 81 -7.98 8.35 -11.99
N ASP A 82 -7.52 8.95 -13.08
CA ASP A 82 -6.10 8.97 -13.43
C ASP A 82 -5.25 9.67 -12.37
N SER A 83 -5.74 10.81 -11.86
CA SER A 83 -5.07 11.55 -10.79
C SER A 83 -5.06 10.74 -9.48
N TYR A 84 -6.18 10.09 -9.17
CA TYR A 84 -6.32 9.25 -7.98
C TYR A 84 -5.45 7.99 -8.05
N ARG A 85 -5.35 7.34 -9.22
CA ARG A 85 -4.44 6.22 -9.50
C ARG A 85 -2.98 6.61 -9.25
N ALA A 86 -2.57 7.78 -9.73
CA ALA A 86 -1.21 8.29 -9.51
C ALA A 86 -0.96 8.60 -8.03
N TRP A 87 -1.95 9.16 -7.33
CA TRP A 87 -1.88 9.38 -5.89
C TRP A 87 -1.77 8.06 -5.10
N LEU A 88 -2.54 7.04 -5.44
CA LEU A 88 -2.43 5.70 -4.84
C LEU A 88 -1.06 5.07 -5.11
N GLU A 89 -0.49 5.26 -6.30
CA GLU A 89 0.85 4.79 -6.63
C GLU A 89 1.92 5.48 -5.76
N ALA A 90 1.79 6.79 -5.52
CA ALA A 90 2.66 7.52 -4.61
C ALA A 90 2.51 7.03 -3.16
N ALA A 91 1.28 6.80 -2.69
CA ALA A 91 1.02 6.25 -1.36
C ALA A 91 1.64 4.85 -1.19
N LEU A 92 1.53 3.98 -2.20
CA LEU A 92 2.18 2.67 -2.23
C LEU A 92 3.70 2.77 -2.19
N ALA A 93 4.29 3.66 -3.00
CA ALA A 93 5.73 3.88 -3.01
C ALA A 93 6.23 4.37 -1.64
N TYR A 94 5.48 5.29 -1.02
CA TYR A 94 5.76 5.78 0.33
C TYR A 94 5.70 4.66 1.36
N GLN A 95 4.64 3.85 1.37
CA GLN A 95 4.50 2.70 2.27
C GLN A 95 5.56 1.62 2.04
N SER A 96 6.00 1.43 0.79
CA SER A 96 7.08 0.49 0.46
C SER A 96 8.42 0.98 0.98
N SER A 97 8.70 2.27 0.86
CA SER A 97 9.89 2.91 1.42
C SER A 97 9.95 2.72 2.94
N THR A 98 8.84 2.98 3.64
CA THR A 98 8.77 2.80 5.09
C THR A 98 8.94 1.33 5.48
N HIS A 99 8.31 0.39 4.76
CA HIS A 99 8.52 -1.05 4.99
C HIS A 99 9.98 -1.49 4.85
N ARG A 100 10.69 -1.06 3.81
CA ARG A 100 12.12 -1.39 3.65
C ARG A 100 12.98 -0.83 4.77
N ARG A 101 12.68 0.40 5.21
CA ARG A 101 13.37 1.01 6.34
C ARG A 101 13.14 0.20 7.62
N TRP A 102 11.93 -0.32 7.81
CA TRP A 102 11.63 -1.23 8.91
C TRP A 102 12.43 -2.53 8.82
N GLN A 103 12.48 -3.17 7.66
CA GLN A 103 13.29 -4.39 7.48
C GLN A 103 14.76 -4.18 7.87
N CYS A 104 15.35 -3.02 7.56
CA CYS A 104 16.70 -2.67 8.00
C CYS A 104 16.81 -2.55 9.54
N ILE A 105 15.82 -1.91 10.18
CA ILE A 105 15.78 -1.79 11.64
C ILE A 105 15.63 -3.16 12.31
N VAL A 106 14.75 -4.02 11.77
CA VAL A 106 14.50 -5.36 12.30
C VAL A 106 15.76 -6.21 12.22
N THR A 107 16.46 -6.17 11.10
CA THR A 107 17.62 -7.04 10.83
C THR A 107 18.87 -6.62 11.63
N HIS A 108 18.92 -5.41 12.17
CA HIS A 108 20.08 -4.90 12.91
C HIS A 108 19.90 -5.02 14.44
N GLU A 109 20.70 -5.86 15.08
CA GLU A 109 20.53 -6.22 16.50
C GLU A 109 20.68 -5.02 17.45
N ALA A 110 21.62 -4.11 17.19
CA ALA A 110 21.81 -2.91 18.00
C ALA A 110 20.58 -1.97 17.94
N LEU A 111 20.00 -1.78 16.74
CA LEU A 111 18.80 -0.97 16.56
C LEU A 111 17.60 -1.60 17.27
N ARG A 112 17.49 -2.94 17.20
CA ARG A 112 16.45 -3.70 17.88
C ARG A 112 16.55 -3.60 19.41
N ARG A 113 17.76 -3.64 19.98
CA ARG A 113 17.95 -3.46 21.43
C ARG A 113 17.61 -2.03 21.87
N ASN A 114 18.02 -1.02 21.10
CA ASN A 114 17.74 0.39 21.43
C ASN A 114 16.25 0.74 21.30
N ALA A 115 15.53 0.10 20.38
CA ALA A 115 14.07 0.20 20.28
C ALA A 115 13.35 -0.35 21.53
N ARG A 116 13.95 -1.32 22.23
CA ARG A 116 13.35 -1.89 23.46
C ARG A 116 13.62 -1.05 24.71
N THR A 117 14.66 -0.22 24.70
CA THR A 117 15.09 0.58 25.86
C THR A 117 14.62 2.03 25.80
N THR A 118 14.02 2.48 24.69
CA THR A 118 13.46 3.82 24.53
C THR A 118 11.93 3.82 24.51
N TYR A 119 11.32 5.00 24.63
CA TYR A 119 9.87 5.22 24.50
C TYR A 119 9.30 4.82 23.13
N LEU A 120 10.18 4.51 22.17
CA LEU A 120 9.90 3.92 20.85
C LEU A 120 9.75 2.41 20.96
N SER A 121 9.02 1.97 21.99
CA SER A 121 8.82 0.55 22.27
C SER A 121 8.19 -0.14 21.06
N PRO A 122 8.38 -1.46 20.91
CA PRO A 122 7.67 -2.26 19.91
C PRO A 122 6.15 -2.01 19.89
N GLU A 123 5.56 -1.63 21.03
CA GLU A 123 4.16 -1.26 21.18
C GLU A 123 3.81 0.07 20.49
N CYS A 124 4.67 1.10 20.58
CA CYS A 124 4.47 2.37 19.89
C CYS A 124 4.46 2.15 18.37
N LEU A 125 5.37 1.32 17.86
CA LEU A 125 5.39 0.96 16.45
C LEU A 125 4.17 0.13 16.05
N ALA A 126 3.80 -0.89 16.83
CA ALA A 126 2.61 -1.69 16.57
C ALA A 126 1.34 -0.83 16.54
N ARG A 127 1.26 0.19 17.42
CA ARG A 127 0.19 1.17 17.42
C ARG A 127 0.15 2.00 16.13
N GLU A 128 1.27 2.54 15.68
CA GLU A 128 1.28 3.33 14.44
C GLU A 128 1.02 2.48 13.19
N GLN A 129 1.47 1.23 13.17
CA GLN A 129 1.10 0.28 12.11
C GLN A 129 -0.41 -0.02 12.12
N THR A 130 -1.00 -0.16 13.31
CA THR A 130 -2.45 -0.34 13.49
C THR A 130 -3.21 0.90 13.00
N ASN A 131 -2.74 2.10 13.32
CA ASN A 131 -3.30 3.36 12.83
C ASN A 131 -3.20 3.44 11.30
N ALA A 132 -2.05 3.11 10.71
CA ALA A 132 -1.86 3.10 9.27
C ALA A 132 -2.81 2.11 8.57
N ALA A 133 -3.01 0.92 9.15
CA ALA A 133 -3.98 -0.05 8.67
C ALA A 133 -5.41 0.48 8.77
N ALA A 134 -5.81 1.07 9.89
CA ALA A 134 -7.13 1.67 10.08
C ALA A 134 -7.38 2.79 9.05
N SER A 135 -6.42 3.68 8.85
CA SER A 135 -6.47 4.74 7.83
C SER A 135 -6.57 4.17 6.40
N ALA A 136 -5.88 3.08 6.08
CA ALA A 136 -5.99 2.44 4.78
C ALA A 136 -7.38 1.83 4.55
N PHE A 137 -7.94 1.14 5.55
CA PHE A 137 -9.31 0.62 5.47
C PHE A 137 -10.33 1.76 5.32
N ALA A 138 -10.16 2.87 6.06
CA ALA A 138 -11.02 4.04 5.94
C ALA A 138 -10.95 4.66 4.53
N LEU A 139 -9.74 4.84 4.00
CA LEU A 139 -9.49 5.36 2.66
C LEU A 139 -10.17 4.50 1.59
N LEU A 140 -9.99 3.19 1.64
CA LEU A 140 -10.57 2.27 0.66
C LEU A 140 -12.10 2.22 0.78
N ALA A 141 -12.64 2.27 1.99
CA ALA A 141 -14.08 2.40 2.20
C ALA A 141 -14.64 3.65 1.50
N SER A 142 -14.06 4.82 1.77
CA SER A 142 -14.46 6.08 1.13
C SER A 142 -14.25 6.06 -0.39
N THR A 143 -13.21 5.40 -0.87
CA THR A 143 -12.94 5.23 -2.31
C THR A 143 -14.05 4.46 -2.99
N TYR A 144 -14.44 3.31 -2.44
CA TYR A 144 -15.45 2.45 -3.04
C TYR A 144 -16.85 3.04 -2.93
N SER A 145 -17.16 3.74 -1.84
CA SER A 145 -18.37 4.57 -1.76
C SER A 145 -18.35 5.69 -2.80
N PHE A 146 -17.22 6.35 -3.02
CA PHE A 146 -17.06 7.38 -4.06
C PHE A 146 -17.27 6.81 -5.47
N PHE A 147 -16.66 5.66 -5.78
CA PHE A 147 -16.86 5.00 -7.08
C PHE A 147 -18.32 4.62 -7.28
N SER A 148 -18.95 4.01 -6.26
CA SER A 148 -20.37 3.62 -6.30
C SER A 148 -21.29 4.81 -6.54
N PHE A 149 -21.08 5.90 -5.80
CA PHE A 149 -21.87 7.12 -5.89
C PHE A 149 -21.80 7.74 -7.28
N TRP A 150 -20.59 7.89 -7.83
CA TRP A 150 -20.41 8.56 -9.11
C TRP A 150 -20.78 7.69 -10.29
N LEU A 151 -20.45 6.41 -10.26
CA LEU A 151 -20.72 5.50 -11.37
C LEU A 151 -22.21 5.40 -11.69
N VAL A 152 -23.08 5.35 -10.67
CA VAL A 152 -24.55 5.35 -10.85
C VAL A 152 -25.07 6.66 -11.45
N ARG A 153 -24.32 7.76 -11.29
CA ARG A 153 -24.69 9.11 -11.75
C ARG A 153 -24.00 9.53 -13.05
N LEU A 154 -23.13 8.69 -13.62
CA LEU A 154 -22.46 9.01 -14.87
C LEU A 154 -23.46 8.98 -16.02
N ASN A 155 -23.62 10.12 -16.70
CA ASN A 155 -24.26 10.11 -18.01
C ASN A 155 -23.30 9.46 -19.03
N THR A 156 -23.75 8.35 -19.62
CA THR A 156 -23.01 7.55 -20.61
C THR A 156 -23.63 7.56 -22.01
N GLU A 157 -24.71 8.33 -22.24
CA GLU A 157 -25.47 8.32 -23.51
C GLU A 157 -24.63 8.67 -24.75
N LYS A 158 -23.55 9.45 -24.57
CA LYS A 158 -22.62 9.87 -25.64
C LYS A 158 -21.20 9.34 -25.43
N ALA A 159 -21.02 8.35 -24.56
CA ALA A 159 -19.69 7.84 -24.24
C ALA A 159 -19.11 7.05 -25.43
N LEU A 160 -17.87 7.36 -25.80
CA LEU A 160 -17.14 6.56 -26.78
C LEU A 160 -16.72 5.24 -26.15
N ALA A 161 -16.68 4.16 -26.94
CA ALA A 161 -16.26 2.84 -26.45
C ALA A 161 -14.86 2.88 -25.79
N ALA A 162 -13.94 3.69 -26.34
CA ALA A 162 -12.60 3.89 -25.78
C ALA A 162 -12.61 4.55 -24.39
N ASP A 163 -13.57 5.45 -24.12
CA ASP A 163 -13.70 6.10 -22.80
C ASP A 163 -14.23 5.10 -21.76
N ILE A 164 -15.15 4.22 -22.16
CA ILE A 164 -15.70 3.16 -21.30
C ILE A 164 -14.61 2.11 -20.98
N GLU A 165 -13.84 1.69 -21.98
CA GLU A 165 -12.72 0.77 -21.78
C GLU A 165 -11.66 1.37 -20.84
N ARG A 166 -11.34 2.65 -21.03
CA ARG A 166 -10.42 3.37 -20.13
C ARG A 166 -10.97 3.48 -18.71
N LEU A 167 -12.26 3.79 -18.56
CA LEU A 167 -12.93 3.84 -17.26
C LEU A 167 -12.82 2.48 -16.54
N GLU A 168 -13.15 1.40 -17.24
CA GLU A 168 -13.04 0.02 -16.74
C GLU A 168 -11.60 -0.28 -16.27
N GLN A 169 -10.61 0.02 -17.11
CA GLN A 169 -9.20 -0.22 -16.79
C GLN A 169 -8.73 0.57 -15.56
N LEU A 170 -9.12 1.84 -15.46
CA LEU A 170 -8.73 2.70 -14.34
C LEU A 170 -9.35 2.25 -13.02
N LEU A 171 -10.65 1.93 -13.02
CA LEU A 171 -11.33 1.40 -11.84
C LEU A 171 -10.68 0.10 -11.36
N LEU A 172 -10.42 -0.83 -12.28
CA LEU A 172 -9.74 -2.09 -11.95
C LEU A 172 -8.34 -1.84 -11.39
N THR A 173 -7.57 -0.92 -11.98
CA THR A 173 -6.22 -0.58 -11.52
C THR A 173 -6.25 0.02 -10.12
N CYS A 174 -7.17 0.94 -9.83
CA CYS A 174 -7.34 1.51 -8.49
C CYS A 174 -7.66 0.44 -7.44
N LEU A 175 -8.52 -0.54 -7.78
CA LEU A 175 -8.79 -1.66 -6.86
C LEU A 175 -7.57 -2.55 -6.62
N GLN A 176 -6.81 -2.86 -7.67
CA GLN A 176 -5.57 -3.64 -7.54
C GLN A 176 -4.52 -2.90 -6.69
N GLN A 177 -4.42 -1.57 -6.82
CA GLN A 177 -3.56 -0.75 -5.97
C GLN A 177 -4.03 -0.74 -4.51
N GLY A 178 -5.35 -0.72 -4.28
CA GLY A 178 -5.93 -0.86 -2.94
C GLY A 178 -5.61 -2.21 -2.30
N GLU A 179 -5.72 -3.31 -3.07
CA GLU A 179 -5.33 -4.65 -2.63
C GLU A 179 -3.84 -4.70 -2.27
N GLU A 180 -2.99 -4.13 -3.11
CA GLU A 180 -1.55 -4.06 -2.88
C GLU A 180 -1.19 -3.28 -1.60
N LEU A 181 -1.94 -2.21 -1.31
CA LEU A 181 -1.76 -1.42 -0.10
C LEU A 181 -2.07 -2.24 1.15
N LEU A 182 -3.22 -2.91 1.17
CA LEU A 182 -3.59 -3.78 2.28
C LEU A 182 -2.59 -4.93 2.44
N ARG A 183 -2.16 -5.56 1.34
CA ARG A 183 -1.16 -6.62 1.33
C ARG A 183 0.16 -6.17 1.97
N LEU A 184 0.63 -4.98 1.61
CA LEU A 184 1.87 -4.41 2.14
C LEU A 184 1.75 -4.11 3.65
N LEU A 185 0.63 -3.55 4.09
CA LEU A 185 0.39 -3.25 5.51
C LEU A 185 0.28 -4.54 6.35
N SER A 186 -0.34 -5.60 5.81
CA SER A 186 -0.36 -6.92 6.46
C SER A 186 1.05 -7.48 6.66
N ARG A 187 1.93 -7.41 5.64
CA ARG A 187 3.32 -7.87 5.76
C ARG A 187 4.11 -7.10 6.80
N LYS A 188 3.96 -5.78 6.85
CA LYS A 188 4.62 -4.92 7.86
C LYS A 188 4.24 -5.33 9.29
N ARG A 189 3.00 -5.75 9.48
CA ARG A 189 2.49 -6.22 10.78
C ARG A 189 3.06 -7.58 11.18
N GLU A 190 3.17 -8.52 10.22
CA GLU A 190 3.71 -9.87 10.49
C GLU A 190 5.19 -9.86 10.91
N GLU A 191 5.99 -8.96 10.34
CA GLU A 191 7.44 -8.90 10.63
C GLU A 191 7.78 -8.44 12.07
N TRP A 192 6.84 -7.81 12.77
CA TRP A 192 7.08 -7.18 14.08
C TRP A 192 6.23 -7.75 15.22
N SER A 193 5.34 -8.71 14.94
CA SER A 193 4.27 -9.10 15.86
C SER A 193 4.77 -9.73 17.17
N GLY A 194 4.98 -8.90 18.18
CA GLY A 194 4.52 -9.16 19.54
C GLY A 194 3.11 -8.57 19.66
N GLU A 195 2.12 -9.46 19.81
CA GLU A 195 0.70 -9.22 20.09
C GLU A 195 -0.11 -8.22 19.24
N VAL A 196 -1.32 -8.65 18.91
CA VAL A 196 -2.32 -7.82 18.23
C VAL A 196 -2.91 -6.86 19.25
N LEU A 197 -2.65 -5.56 19.09
CA LEU A 197 -3.47 -4.56 19.77
C LEU A 197 -4.89 -4.64 19.19
N ALA A 198 -5.82 -5.17 19.98
CA ALA A 198 -7.23 -5.05 19.68
C ALA A 198 -7.57 -3.55 19.62
N SER A 199 -8.01 -3.09 18.46
CA SER A 199 -8.36 -1.69 18.23
C SER A 199 -9.78 -1.63 17.68
N ASP A 200 -10.69 -1.08 18.48
CA ASP A 200 -12.09 -0.88 18.09
C ASP A 200 -12.21 -0.03 16.84
N ASP A 201 -11.35 0.99 16.69
CA ASP A 201 -11.29 1.83 15.48
C ASP A 201 -10.92 1.00 14.25
N LEU A 202 -9.86 0.18 14.32
CA LEU A 202 -9.47 -0.69 13.21
C LEU A 202 -10.63 -1.63 12.81
N GLN A 203 -11.28 -2.27 13.77
CA GLN A 203 -12.42 -3.16 13.51
C GLN A 203 -13.60 -2.40 12.88
N GLN A 204 -13.88 -1.19 13.36
CA GLN A 204 -14.92 -0.33 12.79
C GLN A 204 -14.60 0.03 11.33
N LYS A 205 -13.36 0.43 11.03
CA LYS A 205 -12.94 0.75 9.65
C LYS A 205 -12.97 -0.47 8.75
N GLN A 206 -12.61 -1.65 9.24
CA GLN A 206 -12.73 -2.92 8.49
C GLN A 206 -14.19 -3.26 8.17
N ARG A 207 -15.12 -3.06 9.11
CA ARG A 207 -16.56 -3.25 8.85
C ARG A 207 -17.07 -2.26 7.79
N ALA A 208 -16.69 -0.99 7.91
CA ALA A 208 -17.05 0.05 6.92
C ALA A 208 -16.50 -0.28 5.53
N PHE A 209 -15.24 -0.71 5.45
CA PHE A 209 -14.61 -1.19 4.22
C PHE A 209 -15.37 -2.34 3.58
N ARG A 210 -15.72 -3.38 4.35
CA ARG A 210 -16.48 -4.53 3.83
C ARG A 210 -17.84 -4.13 3.29
N LYS A 211 -18.54 -3.24 4.00
CA LYS A 211 -19.82 -2.69 3.55
C LYS A 211 -19.65 -1.96 2.21
N ALA A 212 -18.71 -1.03 2.11
CA ALA A 212 -18.45 -0.27 0.89
C ALA A 212 -17.99 -1.15 -0.28
N LEU A 213 -17.19 -2.19 -0.02
CA LEU A 213 -16.75 -3.17 -1.02
C LEU A 213 -17.93 -3.99 -1.56
N GLY A 214 -18.86 -4.40 -0.68
CA GLY A 214 -20.08 -5.10 -1.06
C GLY A 214 -21.01 -4.24 -1.92
N GLU A 215 -21.20 -2.97 -1.53
CA GLU A 215 -21.95 -1.98 -2.30
C GLU A 215 -21.34 -1.75 -3.68
N TRP A 216 -20.01 -1.56 -3.73
CA TRP A 216 -19.28 -1.42 -4.99
C TRP A 216 -19.43 -2.65 -5.90
N GLY A 217 -19.32 -3.86 -5.36
CA GLY A 217 -19.52 -5.09 -6.11
C GLY A 217 -20.96 -5.27 -6.61
N ALA A 218 -21.96 -4.72 -5.92
CA ALA A 218 -23.34 -4.69 -6.39
C ALA A 218 -23.52 -3.68 -7.52
N VAL A 219 -23.01 -2.46 -7.36
CA VAL A 219 -23.06 -1.41 -8.38
C VAL A 219 -22.34 -1.86 -9.65
N TRP A 220 -21.12 -2.41 -9.54
CA TRP A 220 -20.38 -2.90 -10.71
C TRP A 220 -21.20 -3.88 -11.55
N ARG A 221 -21.84 -4.85 -10.90
CA ARG A 221 -22.63 -5.89 -11.58
C ARG A 221 -23.93 -5.36 -12.20
N SER A 222 -24.49 -4.26 -11.69
CA SER A 222 -25.69 -3.66 -12.25
C SER A 222 -25.41 -2.74 -13.44
N GLN A 223 -24.14 -2.40 -13.70
CA GLN A 223 -23.77 -1.53 -14.82
C GLN A 223 -23.65 -2.33 -16.13
N PRO A 224 -24.47 -2.06 -17.15
CA PRO A 224 -24.40 -2.76 -18.44
C PRO A 224 -23.20 -2.31 -19.30
N LEU A 225 -22.47 -1.29 -18.88
CA LEU A 225 -21.39 -0.66 -19.66
C LEU A 225 -20.07 -1.44 -19.66
N PHE A 226 -19.85 -2.33 -18.70
CA PHE A 226 -18.57 -3.03 -18.56
C PHE A 226 -18.51 -4.32 -19.37
N SER A 227 -17.30 -4.64 -19.83
CA SER A 227 -17.05 -5.84 -20.60
C SER A 227 -17.18 -7.10 -19.73
N VAL A 228 -17.46 -8.24 -20.37
CA VAL A 228 -17.53 -9.54 -19.69
C VAL A 228 -16.19 -9.89 -19.04
N GLU A 229 -15.08 -9.63 -19.74
CA GLU A 229 -13.73 -9.89 -19.25
C GLU A 229 -13.36 -8.92 -18.11
N GLY A 230 -13.72 -7.65 -18.23
CA GLY A 230 -13.57 -6.66 -17.17
C GLY A 230 -14.31 -7.07 -15.90
N SER A 231 -15.55 -7.51 -16.04
CA SER A 231 -16.36 -8.03 -14.94
C SER A 231 -15.76 -9.29 -14.30
N ARG A 232 -15.22 -10.20 -15.12
CA ARG A 232 -14.50 -11.38 -14.60
C ARG A 232 -13.28 -10.96 -13.76
N ARG A 233 -12.45 -10.05 -14.27
CA ARG A 233 -11.26 -9.54 -13.55
C ARG A 233 -11.64 -8.79 -12.28
N MET A 234 -12.67 -7.95 -12.34
CA MET A 234 -13.20 -7.22 -11.20
C MET A 234 -13.63 -8.18 -10.09
N ASN A 235 -14.42 -9.20 -10.43
CA ASN A 235 -14.88 -10.20 -9.46
C ASN A 235 -13.73 -10.97 -8.77
N ILE A 236 -12.63 -11.23 -9.49
CA ILE A 236 -11.43 -11.83 -8.89
C ILE A 236 -10.81 -10.91 -7.85
N VAL A 237 -10.64 -9.62 -8.18
CA VAL A 237 -10.07 -8.62 -7.27
C VAL A 237 -10.97 -8.39 -6.05
N LEU A 238 -12.29 -8.26 -6.26
CA LEU A 238 -13.27 -8.11 -5.18
C LEU A 238 -13.24 -9.29 -4.21
N ARG A 239 -13.11 -10.52 -4.73
CA ARG A 239 -13.00 -11.72 -3.88
C ARG A 239 -11.76 -11.66 -2.99
N ARG A 240 -10.60 -11.32 -3.55
CA ARG A 240 -9.35 -11.16 -2.77
C ARG A 240 -9.47 -10.04 -1.75
N LEU A 241 -10.03 -8.90 -2.13
CA LEU A 241 -10.27 -7.78 -1.21
C LEU A 241 -11.21 -8.16 -0.04
N ALA A 242 -12.19 -9.04 -0.27
CA ALA A 242 -13.12 -9.50 0.76
C ALA A 242 -12.49 -10.44 1.80
N GLU A 243 -11.30 -10.99 1.52
CA GLU A 243 -10.50 -11.74 2.49
C GLU A 243 -9.89 -10.79 3.55
N TYR A 244 -9.65 -9.53 3.19
CA TYR A 244 -9.17 -8.53 4.13
C TYR A 244 -10.30 -8.04 5.05
N GLY A 245 -10.03 -7.95 6.35
CA GLY A 245 -10.99 -7.47 7.35
C GLY A 245 -11.96 -8.53 7.89
N GLN A 246 -11.69 -9.82 7.64
CA GLN A 246 -12.30 -10.92 8.39
C GLN A 246 -11.44 -11.21 9.64
N ASP A 247 -12.04 -11.12 10.82
CA ASP A 247 -11.35 -11.41 12.08
C ASP A 247 -11.41 -12.92 12.37
N SER A 248 -10.27 -13.61 12.21
CA SER A 248 -9.63 -14.48 13.21
C SER A 248 -8.57 -15.36 12.53
N ARG A 249 -7.30 -14.97 12.69
CA ARG A 249 -6.10 -15.54 12.03
C ARG A 249 -6.15 -15.33 10.52
N MET A 250 -5.29 -14.47 9.99
CA MET A 250 -5.17 -14.25 8.54
C MET A 250 -4.97 -15.60 7.86
N THR A 251 -6.05 -16.17 7.35
CA THR A 251 -6.05 -17.33 6.49
C THR A 251 -5.29 -16.90 5.26
N ASN A 252 -4.05 -17.38 5.15
CA ASN A 252 -3.28 -17.34 3.93
C ASN A 252 -4.22 -17.78 2.79
N PRO A 253 -4.59 -16.91 1.84
CA PRO A 253 -5.13 -17.44 0.60
C PRO A 253 -4.04 -18.35 0.01
N PRO A 254 -4.38 -19.57 -0.44
CA PRO A 254 -3.41 -20.44 -1.07
C PRO A 254 -2.71 -19.66 -2.17
N ILE A 255 -1.39 -19.58 -2.05
CA ILE A 255 -0.49 -18.87 -2.94
C ILE A 255 -0.68 -19.45 -4.35
N GLN A 256 -1.54 -18.82 -5.15
CA GLN A 256 -1.43 -18.88 -6.60
C GLN A 256 -0.73 -17.59 -7.03
N THR A 257 0.60 -17.69 -7.05
CA THR A 257 1.51 -16.67 -7.54
C THR A 257 1.21 -16.31 -8.99
N ALA A 258 0.34 -15.30 -9.19
CA ALA A 258 0.56 -14.43 -10.34
C ALA A 258 1.93 -13.75 -10.11
N PRO A 259 2.89 -13.83 -11.04
CA PRO A 259 4.17 -13.19 -10.87
C PRO A 259 3.92 -11.69 -10.66
N PRO A 260 4.56 -11.04 -9.66
CA PRO A 260 4.44 -9.61 -9.49
C PRO A 260 4.77 -8.96 -10.84
N ALA A 261 3.88 -8.09 -11.32
CA ALA A 261 4.13 -7.32 -12.52
C ALA A 261 5.54 -6.72 -12.41
N LYS A 262 6.33 -6.84 -13.49
CA LYS A 262 7.72 -6.35 -13.55
C LYS A 262 7.74 -4.84 -13.30
N ARG A 263 7.73 -4.44 -12.03
CA ARG A 263 7.81 -3.07 -11.56
C ARG A 263 9.08 -2.98 -10.72
N PRO A 264 10.05 -2.13 -11.10
CA PRO A 264 11.42 -2.18 -10.59
C PRO A 264 11.57 -1.94 -9.08
N TRP A 265 10.52 -1.50 -8.39
CA TRP A 265 10.52 -1.26 -6.95
C TRP A 265 9.98 -2.43 -6.11
N LEU A 266 9.63 -3.57 -6.71
CA LEU A 266 9.25 -4.79 -5.97
C LEU A 266 10.38 -5.83 -5.86
N HIS A 267 11.60 -5.49 -6.31
CA HIS A 267 12.73 -6.42 -6.26
C HIS A 267 13.36 -6.49 -4.86
N ASN A 268 13.38 -7.70 -4.29
CA ASN A 268 14.12 -8.05 -3.06
C ASN A 268 15.64 -7.84 -3.18
N GLU A 269 16.17 -7.64 -4.40
CA GLU A 269 17.60 -7.44 -4.66
C GLU A 269 18.10 -6.02 -4.33
N VAL A 270 17.20 -5.09 -3.97
CA VAL A 270 17.55 -3.70 -3.62
C VAL A 270 17.71 -3.50 -2.11
N VAL A 271 17.60 -4.57 -1.30
CA VAL A 271 17.93 -4.51 0.12
C VAL A 271 19.45 -4.69 0.29
N PRO A 272 20.21 -3.65 0.69
CA PRO A 272 21.63 -3.81 0.94
C PRO A 272 21.79 -4.63 2.23
N GLY A 273 22.28 -5.87 2.12
CA GLY A 273 22.67 -6.66 3.29
C GLY A 273 22.28 -8.14 3.28
N SER A 274 21.30 -8.56 2.49
CA SER A 274 20.92 -9.98 2.40
C SER A 274 21.78 -10.72 1.38
N LYS A 275 23.07 -10.90 1.68
CA LYS A 275 23.84 -11.95 0.98
C LYS A 275 23.32 -13.30 1.47
N LYS A 276 22.52 -13.95 0.62
CA LYS A 276 22.16 -15.36 0.75
C LYS A 276 23.49 -16.13 0.88
N LYS A 277 23.76 -16.74 2.05
CA LYS A 277 24.86 -17.70 2.19
C LYS A 277 24.53 -18.84 1.24
N GLU A 278 25.21 -18.86 0.10
CA GLU A 278 25.26 -20.01 -0.78
C GLU A 278 26.03 -21.07 0.00
N SER A 279 25.28 -22.02 0.57
CA SER A 279 25.87 -23.21 1.17
C SER A 279 26.55 -23.99 0.06
N ASP A 280 27.87 -23.91 0.02
CA ASP A 280 28.71 -24.83 -0.74
C ASP A 280 28.40 -26.26 -0.27
N HIS A 281 27.55 -26.95 -1.02
CA HIS A 281 27.52 -28.40 -1.08
C HIS A 281 28.32 -28.83 -2.30
N ARG A 282 29.64 -28.86 -2.11
CA ARG A 282 30.56 -29.69 -2.89
C ARG A 282 31.69 -30.16 -1.98
N ARG A 283 31.47 -31.28 -1.30
CA ARG A 283 32.24 -32.53 -1.40
C ARG A 283 31.62 -33.58 -0.49
#